data_AF-A0A3D5YPR9-F1
#
_entry.id   AF-A0A3D5YPR9-F1
#
_cell.length_a   1.000
_cell.length_b   1.000
_cell.length_c   1.000
_cell.angle_alpha   90.00
_cell.angle_beta   90.00
_cell.angle_gamma   90.00
#
_symmetry.space_group_name_H-M   'P 1'
#
loop_
_entity.id
_entity.type
_entity.pdbx_description
1 polymer ?
#
loop_
_entity_poly.entity_id
_entity_poly.type
_entity_poly.pdbx_seq_one_letter_code
_entity_poly.pdbx_strand_id
1 'polypeptide(L)'
;MEKINPKVLVLLVLIVFTHLMFNQNLQLHYDEAYYWVWSKNLQLSYYDHPPMIAYLIRLTTLFSNKEIFIRLAAVICSTTTIVMMYKTSKCLFNQKTADITVVLALAWPLLEGTFFITTIDSPLLMFWSITLYCLARGLILGEKKFIYFSGIALGCALLSKYTAILILPGVLIFLLLTPSKRHLLWGKDVYLA
;
A
#
# COMPACT_ATOMS: atom_id res chain seq x y z
N MET A 1 -14.10 -11.17 9.53
CA MET A 1 -12.73 -10.65 9.33
C MET A 1 -11.77 -11.83 9.38
N GLU A 2 -10.91 -12.00 8.38
CA GLU A 2 -9.88 -13.06 8.42
C GLU A 2 -8.93 -12.80 9.59
N LYS A 3 -8.89 -13.71 10.58
CA LYS A 3 -7.97 -13.57 11.72
C LYS A 3 -6.52 -13.75 11.24
N ILE A 4 -5.63 -12.83 11.61
CA ILE A 4 -4.19 -12.94 11.37
C ILE A 4 -3.61 -13.98 12.34
N ASN A 5 -2.63 -14.76 11.90
CA ASN A 5 -1.91 -15.69 12.76
C ASN A 5 -1.24 -14.90 13.91
N PRO A 6 -1.46 -15.27 15.20
CA PRO A 6 -0.88 -14.56 16.33
C PRO A 6 0.64 -14.43 16.27
N LYS A 7 1.35 -15.46 15.76
CA LYS A 7 2.82 -15.43 15.64
C LYS A 7 3.28 -14.37 14.63
N VAL A 8 2.57 -14.28 13.51
CA VAL A 8 2.82 -13.30 12.45
C VAL A 8 2.52 -11.89 12.96
N LEU A 9 1.43 -11.74 13.71
CA LEU A 9 1.08 -10.46 14.33
C LEU A 9 2.16 -10.00 15.32
N VAL A 10 2.65 -10.90 16.19
CA VAL A 10 3.75 -10.59 17.12
C VAL A 10 5.01 -10.17 16.36
N LEU A 11 5.39 -10.90 15.32
CA LEU A 11 6.55 -10.56 14.50
C LEU A 11 6.41 -9.17 13.87
N LEU A 12 5.26 -8.88 13.25
CA LEU A 12 4.98 -7.58 12.64
C LEU A 12 5.04 -6.45 13.67
N VAL A 13 4.43 -6.64 14.85
CA VAL A 13 4.46 -5.65 15.94
C VAL A 13 5.88 -5.42 16.43
N LEU A 14 6.68 -6.47 16.61
CA LEU A 14 8.07 -6.35 17.05
C LEU A 14 8.92 -5.56 16.06
N ILE A 15 8.76 -5.82 14.75
CA ILE A 15 9.50 -5.12 13.71
C ILE A 15 9.08 -3.65 13.64
N VAL A 16 7.77 -3.38 13.58
CA VAL A 16 7.23 -2.01 13.60
C VAL A 16 7.73 -1.24 14.83
N PHE A 17 7.70 -1.86 16.00
CA PHE A 17 8.19 -1.26 17.24
C PHE A 17 9.69 -0.96 17.15
N THR A 18 10.49 -1.90 16.66
CA THR A 18 11.95 -1.73 16.50
C THR A 18 12.27 -0.58 15.55
N HIS A 19 11.58 -0.48 14.41
CA HIS A 19 11.75 0.65 13.49
C HIS A 19 11.38 1.98 14.12
N LEU A 20 10.23 2.06 14.82
CA LEU A 20 9.83 3.30 15.50
C LEU A 20 10.87 3.74 16.53
N MET A 21 11.42 2.79 17.30
CA MET A 21 12.46 3.06 18.29
C MET A 21 13.79 3.47 17.66
N PHE A 22 14.16 2.91 16.50
CA PHE A 22 15.37 3.30 15.80
C PHE A 22 15.22 4.67 15.11
N ASN A 23 14.10 4.88 14.43
CA ASN A 23 13.80 6.07 13.64
C ASN A 23 13.66 7.36 14.46
N GLN A 24 13.41 7.27 15.76
CA GLN A 24 13.25 8.46 16.60
C GLN A 24 14.54 9.27 16.76
N ASN A 25 15.71 8.65 16.52
CA ASN A 25 17.02 9.27 16.74
C ASN A 25 17.75 9.65 15.44
N LEU A 26 17.16 9.34 14.29
CA LEU A 26 17.76 9.65 12.99
C LEU A 26 17.29 11.02 12.49
N GLN A 27 18.21 11.78 11.91
CA GLN A 27 17.86 13.00 11.17
C GLN A 27 17.11 12.67 9.89
N LEU A 28 16.31 13.61 9.40
CA LEU A 28 15.58 13.44 8.14
C LEU A 28 16.54 13.23 6.97
N HIS A 29 16.19 12.26 6.12
CA HIS A 29 16.76 12.16 4.80
C HIS A 29 16.32 13.35 3.94
N TYR A 30 17.09 13.68 2.90
CA TYR A 30 16.78 14.82 2.02
C TYR A 30 15.36 14.75 1.44
N ASP A 31 14.96 13.59 0.94
CA ASP A 31 13.61 13.36 0.40
C ASP A 31 12.52 13.59 1.46
N GLU A 32 12.75 13.16 2.71
CA GLU A 32 11.77 13.33 3.79
C GLU A 32 11.59 14.81 4.14
N ALA A 33 12.69 15.56 4.20
CA ALA A 33 12.65 17.00 4.42
C ALA A 33 11.92 17.73 3.28
N TYR A 34 12.16 17.31 2.04
CA TYR A 34 11.50 17.86 0.86
C TYR A 34 9.99 17.61 0.88
N TYR A 35 9.55 16.37 1.12
CA TYR A 35 8.12 16.03 1.20
C TYR A 35 7.45 16.60 2.46
N TRP A 36 8.20 16.86 3.53
CA TRP A 36 7.68 17.58 4.68
C TRP A 36 7.36 19.04 4.36
N VAL A 37 8.17 19.73 3.57
CA VAL A 37 7.85 21.09 3.09
C VAL A 37 6.57 21.08 2.25
N TRP A 38 6.38 20.07 1.40
CA TRP A 38 5.13 19.89 0.66
C TRP A 38 3.92 19.73 1.58
N SER A 39 4.07 18.97 2.67
CA SER A 39 3.00 18.78 3.65
C SER A 39 2.53 20.09 4.31
N LYS A 40 3.38 21.13 4.31
CA LYS A 40 3.04 22.48 4.80
C LYS A 40 2.20 23.27 3.81
N ASN A 41 2.39 23.02 2.51
CA ASN A 41 1.69 23.69 1.42
C ASN A 41 1.04 22.64 0.52
N LEU A 42 -0.13 22.14 0.95
CA LEU A 42 -0.83 21.07 0.24
C LEU A 42 -1.30 21.55 -1.14
N GLN A 43 -0.90 20.81 -2.17
CA GLN A 43 -1.30 21.01 -3.56
C GLN A 43 -1.92 19.74 -4.12
N LEU A 44 -2.64 19.85 -5.24
CA LEU A 44 -3.23 18.69 -5.94
C LEU A 44 -2.20 17.88 -6.74
N SER A 45 -1.06 18.49 -7.05
CA SER A 45 0.12 17.85 -7.63
C SER A 45 1.31 18.76 -7.40
N TYR A 46 2.50 18.18 -7.27
CA TYR A 46 3.76 18.90 -7.23
C TYR A 46 4.47 18.76 -8.58
N TYR A 47 5.58 19.48 -8.75
CA TYR A 47 6.30 19.56 -10.02
C TYR A 47 6.77 18.20 -10.54
N ASP A 48 7.28 17.37 -9.65
CA ASP A 48 7.91 16.08 -9.92
C ASP A 48 7.02 14.88 -9.54
N HIS A 49 6.13 15.02 -8.54
CA HIS A 49 5.32 13.90 -8.06
C HIS A 49 3.87 14.24 -7.66
N PRO A 50 2.98 13.21 -7.66
CA PRO A 50 1.65 13.28 -7.08
C PRO A 50 1.63 13.60 -5.57
N PRO A 51 0.49 14.04 -5.00
CA PRO A 51 0.47 14.68 -3.69
C PRO A 51 0.32 13.75 -2.48
N MET A 52 0.05 12.45 -2.67
CA MET A 52 -0.38 11.58 -1.56
C MET A 52 0.61 11.53 -0.40
N ILE A 53 1.92 11.56 -0.68
CA ILE A 53 2.94 11.56 0.38
C ILE A 53 2.81 12.79 1.30
N ALA A 54 2.58 13.96 0.72
CA ALA A 54 2.41 15.21 1.45
C ALA A 54 1.14 15.18 2.32
N TYR A 55 0.06 14.60 1.80
CA TYR A 55 -1.19 14.42 2.55
C TYR A 55 -0.99 13.50 3.76
N LEU A 56 -0.32 12.36 3.56
CA LEU A 56 -0.06 11.42 4.66
C LEU A 56 0.87 12.02 5.72
N ILE A 57 1.95 12.70 5.32
CA ILE A 57 2.83 13.40 6.26
C ILE A 57 2.05 14.48 7.02
N ARG A 58 1.18 15.24 6.34
CA ARG A 58 0.35 16.26 7.00
C ARG A 58 -0.58 15.64 8.04
N LEU A 59 -1.18 14.50 7.76
CA LEU A 59 -2.05 13.77 8.68
C LEU A 59 -1.29 13.24 9.90
N THR A 60 -0.11 12.64 9.70
CA THR A 60 0.66 12.08 10.82
C THR A 60 1.32 13.16 11.67
N THR A 61 1.64 14.33 11.10
CA THR A 61 2.26 15.46 11.81
C THR A 61 1.27 16.43 12.45
N LEU A 62 -0.04 16.10 12.49
CA LEU A 62 -1.04 16.94 13.16
C LEU A 62 -0.74 17.16 14.66
N PHE A 63 -0.14 16.17 15.31
CA PHE A 63 0.17 16.21 16.75
C PHE A 63 1.58 16.71 17.06
N SER A 64 2.53 16.55 16.13
CA SER A 64 3.91 16.98 16.31
C SER A 64 4.66 17.00 14.97
N ASN A 65 5.63 17.90 14.84
CA ASN A 65 6.52 17.99 13.68
C ASN A 65 7.83 17.20 13.86
N LYS A 66 7.96 16.39 14.93
CA LYS A 66 9.15 15.55 15.14
C LYS A 66 9.30 14.54 13.99
N GLU A 67 10.53 14.15 13.71
CA GLU A 67 10.92 13.26 12.61
C GLU A 67 10.17 11.93 12.64
N ILE A 68 9.93 11.40 13.85
CA ILE A 68 9.15 10.16 14.03
C ILE A 68 7.74 10.24 13.46
N PHE A 69 7.08 11.40 13.51
CA PHE A 69 5.72 11.57 12.97
C PHE A 69 5.73 11.70 11.45
N ILE A 70 6.81 12.20 10.86
CA ILE A 70 7.00 12.19 9.40
C ILE A 70 7.20 10.75 8.93
N ARG A 71 7.99 9.95 9.66
CA ARG A 71 8.24 8.52 9.39
C ARG A 71 7.07 7.61 9.68
N LEU A 72 6.19 8.01 10.59
CA LEU A 72 4.98 7.27 10.90
C LEU A 72 4.10 7.07 9.65
N ALA A 73 4.11 8.02 8.71
CA ALA A 73 3.40 7.86 7.43
C ALA A 73 3.90 6.63 6.65
N ALA A 74 5.22 6.47 6.55
CA ALA A 74 5.84 5.34 5.87
C ALA A 74 5.61 4.02 6.62
N VAL A 75 5.76 4.02 7.95
CA VAL A 75 5.48 2.85 8.80
C VAL A 75 4.03 2.36 8.63
N ILE A 76 3.05 3.28 8.62
CA ILE A 76 1.64 2.94 8.39
C ILE A 76 1.45 2.33 7.00
N CYS A 77 2.06 2.92 5.98
CA CYS A 77 1.98 2.42 4.60
C CYS A 77 2.58 1.02 4.46
N SER A 78 3.79 0.81 4.98
CA SER A 78 4.51 -0.47 4.89
C SER A 78 3.80 -1.56 5.68
N THR A 79 3.31 -1.25 6.88
CA THR A 79 2.49 -2.17 7.68
C THR A 79 1.22 -2.56 6.94
N THR A 80 0.51 -1.58 6.36
CA THR A 80 -0.71 -1.83 5.60
C THR A 80 -0.43 -2.67 4.36
N THR A 81 0.68 -2.41 3.68
CA THR A 81 1.13 -3.19 2.52
C THR A 81 1.28 -4.66 2.87
N ILE A 82 2.03 -4.96 3.94
CA ILE A 82 2.26 -6.34 4.40
C ILE A 82 0.95 -7.01 4.81
N VAL A 83 0.06 -6.30 5.51
CA VAL A 83 -1.26 -6.82 5.88
C VAL A 83 -2.13 -7.12 4.65
N MET A 84 -2.10 -6.29 3.62
CA MET A 84 -2.87 -6.54 2.40
C MET A 84 -2.28 -7.67 1.57
N MET A 85 -0.95 -7.81 1.52
CA MET A 85 -0.28 -8.97 0.92
C MET A 85 -0.65 -10.28 1.65
N TYR A 86 -0.67 -10.25 2.99
CA TYR A 86 -1.12 -11.37 3.82
C TYR A 86 -2.56 -11.77 3.48
N LYS A 87 -3.49 -10.80 3.50
CA LYS A 87 -4.91 -11.04 3.23
C LYS A 87 -5.15 -11.53 1.80
N THR A 88 -4.44 -10.98 0.83
CA THR A 88 -4.51 -11.43 -0.58
C THR A 88 -4.04 -12.88 -0.71
N SER A 89 -2.91 -13.20 -0.08
CA SER A 89 -2.38 -14.57 -0.10
C SER A 89 -3.29 -15.56 0.62
N LYS A 90 -3.90 -15.14 1.73
CA LYS A 90 -4.83 -15.97 2.50
C LYS A 90 -6.12 -16.24 1.74
N CYS A 91 -6.69 -15.24 1.08
CA CYS A 91 -7.96 -15.39 0.38
C CYS A 91 -7.83 -16.12 -0.96
N LEU A 92 -6.66 -16.06 -1.62
CA LEU A 92 -6.39 -16.77 -2.88
C LEU A 92 -5.82 -18.17 -2.68
N PHE A 93 -5.11 -18.42 -1.58
CA PHE A 93 -4.42 -19.68 -1.33
C PHE A 93 -4.81 -20.28 0.02
N ASN A 94 -3.87 -20.30 0.97
CA ASN A 94 -4.06 -20.90 2.28
C ASN A 94 -3.26 -20.14 3.35
N GLN A 95 -3.48 -20.52 4.61
CA GLN A 95 -2.86 -19.90 5.77
C GLN A 95 -1.32 -19.93 5.72
N LYS A 96 -0.73 -21.06 5.28
CA LYS A 96 0.73 -21.23 5.24
C LYS A 96 1.37 -20.27 4.24
N THR A 97 0.79 -20.14 3.05
CA THR A 97 1.24 -19.18 2.04
C THR A 97 1.16 -17.74 2.55
N ALA A 98 0.08 -17.40 3.25
CA ALA A 98 -0.09 -16.08 3.85
C ALA A 98 0.98 -15.78 4.91
N ASP A 99 1.26 -16.74 5.80
CA ASP A 99 2.29 -16.57 6.84
C ASP A 99 3.70 -16.43 6.22
N ILE A 100 4.03 -17.22 5.20
CA ILE A 100 5.30 -17.11 4.45
C ILE A 100 5.42 -15.75 3.76
N THR A 101 4.33 -15.24 3.20
CA THR A 101 4.31 -13.94 2.52
C THR A 101 4.75 -12.82 3.44
N VAL A 102 4.32 -12.84 4.71
CA VAL A 102 4.73 -11.82 5.68
C VAL A 102 6.22 -11.92 6.01
N VAL A 103 6.74 -13.14 6.21
CA VAL A 103 8.17 -13.35 6.46
C VAL A 103 9.00 -12.84 5.29
N LEU A 104 8.61 -13.15 4.05
CA LEU A 104 9.31 -12.68 2.85
C LEU A 104 9.20 -11.16 2.67
N ALA A 105 8.03 -10.58 2.95
CA ALA A 105 7.82 -9.14 2.85
C ALA A 105 8.67 -8.35 3.86
N LEU A 106 8.79 -8.85 5.10
CA LEU A 106 9.65 -8.28 6.14
C LEU A 106 11.15 -8.53 5.88
N ALA A 107 11.50 -9.52 5.06
CA ALA A 107 12.88 -9.75 4.66
C ALA A 107 13.29 -8.94 3.41
N TRP A 108 12.33 -8.29 2.74
CA TRP A 108 12.55 -7.63 1.47
C TRP A 108 13.15 -6.23 1.66
N PRO A 109 14.38 -5.96 1.17
CA PRO A 109 15.09 -4.71 1.48
C PRO A 109 14.36 -3.43 1.07
N LEU A 110 13.58 -3.42 -0.03
CA LEU A 110 12.84 -2.20 -0.39
C LEU A 110 11.70 -1.90 0.58
N LEU A 111 11.04 -2.94 1.13
CA LEU A 111 9.96 -2.76 2.09
C LEU A 111 10.55 -2.32 3.43
N GLU A 112 11.67 -2.91 3.83
CA GLU A 112 12.46 -2.46 4.97
C GLU A 112 12.91 -1.00 4.81
N GLY A 113 13.43 -0.61 3.64
CA GLY A 113 13.78 0.78 3.34
C GLY A 113 12.61 1.75 3.54
N THR A 114 11.40 1.36 3.13
CA THR A 114 10.17 2.14 3.36
C THR A 114 9.68 2.15 4.81
N PHE A 115 10.28 1.40 5.74
CA PHE A 115 10.06 1.60 7.18
C PHE A 115 10.98 2.68 7.76
N PHE A 116 12.14 2.94 7.15
CA PHE A 116 13.13 3.91 7.66
C PHE A 116 13.02 5.28 6.99
N ILE A 117 12.66 5.33 5.71
CA ILE A 117 12.64 6.56 4.92
C ILE A 117 11.25 6.76 4.33
N THR A 118 10.65 7.93 4.62
CA THR A 118 9.37 8.33 4.02
C THR A 118 9.57 8.84 2.60
N THR A 119 9.16 8.02 1.62
CA THR A 119 9.17 8.38 0.20
C THR A 119 7.79 8.23 -0.43
N ILE A 120 7.63 8.71 -1.66
CA ILE A 120 6.42 8.49 -2.48
C ILE A 120 6.10 7.01 -2.72
N ASP A 121 7.08 6.11 -2.59
CA ASP A 121 6.89 4.68 -2.81
C ASP A 121 6.10 4.05 -1.66
N SER A 122 6.16 4.60 -0.45
CA SER A 122 5.39 4.12 0.69
C SER A 122 3.87 4.13 0.42
N PRO A 123 3.22 5.27 0.11
CA PRO A 123 1.80 5.29 -0.20
C PRO A 123 1.47 4.51 -1.48
N LEU A 124 2.37 4.50 -2.47
CA LEU A 124 2.19 3.69 -3.68
C LEU A 124 2.01 2.21 -3.33
N LEU A 125 2.94 1.61 -2.58
CA LEU A 125 2.88 0.19 -2.21
C LEU A 125 1.64 -0.13 -1.38
N MET A 126 1.25 0.79 -0.49
CA MET A 126 0.02 0.65 0.30
C MET A 126 -1.21 0.59 -0.61
N PHE A 127 -1.42 1.59 -1.46
CA PHE A 127 -2.62 1.63 -2.30
C PHE A 127 -2.59 0.59 -3.43
N TRP A 128 -1.41 0.24 -3.93
CA TRP A 128 -1.24 -0.83 -4.92
C TRP A 128 -1.64 -2.19 -4.31
N SER A 129 -1.16 -2.52 -3.11
CA SER A 129 -1.53 -3.78 -2.43
C SER A 129 -3.01 -3.82 -2.02
N ILE A 130 -3.61 -2.70 -1.61
CA ILE A 130 -5.07 -2.60 -1.39
C ILE A 130 -5.82 -2.85 -2.69
N THR A 131 -5.37 -2.26 -3.80
CA THR A 131 -5.97 -2.44 -5.13
C THR A 131 -5.96 -3.92 -5.52
N LEU A 132 -4.82 -4.60 -5.38
CA LEU A 132 -4.69 -6.03 -5.68
C LEU A 132 -5.58 -6.90 -4.79
N TYR A 133 -5.66 -6.60 -3.49
CA TYR A 133 -6.57 -7.29 -2.59
C TYR A 133 -8.03 -7.15 -3.02
N CYS A 134 -8.45 -5.94 -3.35
CA CYS A 134 -9.81 -5.67 -3.81
C CYS A 134 -10.10 -6.36 -5.15
N LEU A 135 -9.15 -6.34 -6.10
CA LEU A 135 -9.28 -7.06 -7.38
C LEU A 135 -9.40 -8.57 -7.17
N ALA A 136 -8.62 -9.16 -6.26
CA ALA A 136 -8.72 -10.57 -5.91
C ALA A 136 -10.13 -10.91 -5.38
N ARG A 137 -10.66 -10.11 -4.44
CA ARG A 137 -12.01 -10.29 -3.89
C ARG A 137 -13.09 -10.10 -4.97
N GLY A 138 -12.96 -9.08 -5.81
CA GLY A 138 -13.95 -8.71 -6.82
C GLY A 138 -13.97 -9.64 -8.03
N LEU A 139 -12.82 -9.81 -8.69
CA LEU A 139 -12.71 -10.54 -9.95
C LEU A 139 -12.61 -12.06 -9.74
N ILE A 140 -11.86 -12.51 -8.73
CA ILE A 140 -11.61 -13.94 -8.52
C ILE A 140 -12.73 -14.54 -7.66
N LEU A 141 -12.96 -14.00 -6.45
CA LEU A 141 -13.96 -14.53 -5.52
C LEU A 141 -15.40 -14.07 -5.80
N GLY A 142 -15.60 -13.14 -6.75
CA GLY A 142 -16.93 -12.73 -7.22
C GLY A 142 -17.64 -11.69 -6.33
N GLU A 143 -16.94 -11.08 -5.39
CA GLU A 143 -17.52 -10.08 -4.49
C GLU A 143 -17.54 -8.68 -5.12
N LYS A 144 -18.52 -8.42 -5.98
CA LYS A 144 -18.60 -7.23 -6.85
C LYS A 144 -18.33 -5.88 -6.18
N LYS A 145 -18.74 -5.69 -4.92
CA LYS A 145 -18.47 -4.45 -4.16
C LYS A 145 -16.98 -4.07 -4.12
N PHE A 146 -16.09 -5.07 -4.13
CA PHE A 146 -14.65 -4.83 -4.10
C PHE A 146 -14.09 -4.32 -5.43
N ILE A 147 -14.83 -4.44 -6.54
CA ILE A 147 -14.43 -3.84 -7.82
C ILE A 147 -14.42 -2.31 -7.68
N TYR A 148 -15.49 -1.71 -7.15
CA TYR A 148 -15.55 -0.27 -6.88
C TYR A 148 -14.47 0.20 -5.89
N PHE A 149 -14.22 -0.56 -4.82
CA PHE A 149 -13.12 -0.26 -3.90
C PHE A 149 -11.74 -0.36 -4.55
N SER A 150 -11.57 -1.23 -5.55
CA SER A 150 -10.32 -1.31 -6.30
C SER A 150 -10.08 -0.07 -7.15
N GLY A 151 -11.13 0.51 -7.74
CA GLY A 151 -11.06 1.78 -8.48
C GLY A 151 -10.63 2.96 -7.61
N ILE A 152 -11.28 3.11 -6.45
CA ILE A 152 -10.91 4.14 -5.45
C ILE A 152 -9.45 3.96 -5.00
N ALA A 153 -9.05 2.73 -4.67
CA ALA A 153 -7.69 2.43 -4.25
C ALA A 153 -6.66 2.70 -5.37
N LEU A 154 -7.00 2.36 -6.62
CA LEU A 154 -6.16 2.65 -7.79
C LEU A 154 -6.00 4.16 -8.00
N GLY A 155 -7.09 4.94 -7.85
CA GLY A 155 -7.03 6.40 -7.87
C GLY A 155 -6.07 6.95 -6.82
N CYS A 156 -6.14 6.44 -5.59
CA CYS A 156 -5.19 6.79 -4.53
C CYS A 156 -3.75 6.36 -4.84
N ALA A 157 -3.56 5.22 -5.51
CA ALA A 157 -2.23 4.77 -5.96
C ALA A 157 -1.66 5.69 -7.05
N LEU A 158 -2.49 6.14 -7.99
CA LEU A 158 -2.11 7.12 -9.02
C LEU A 158 -1.78 8.49 -8.40
N LEU A 159 -2.50 8.89 -7.35
CA LEU A 159 -2.17 10.07 -6.53
C LEU A 159 -0.90 9.88 -5.69
N SER A 160 -0.31 8.68 -5.66
CA SER A 160 0.98 8.40 -5.03
C SER A 160 2.11 8.38 -6.04
N LYS A 161 1.93 7.67 -7.16
CA LYS A 161 2.88 7.62 -8.28
C LYS A 161 2.13 7.21 -9.55
N TYR A 162 2.36 7.92 -10.64
CA TYR A 162 1.68 7.63 -11.92
C TYR A 162 1.98 6.22 -12.46
N THR A 163 3.10 5.62 -12.05
CA THR A 163 3.44 4.22 -12.40
C THR A 163 2.44 3.20 -11.87
N ALA A 164 1.56 3.56 -10.93
CA ALA A 164 0.45 2.69 -10.50
C ALA A 164 -0.48 2.27 -11.65
N ILE A 165 -0.51 3.02 -12.76
CA ILE A 165 -1.29 2.68 -13.96
C ILE A 165 -0.94 1.29 -14.53
N LEU A 166 0.25 0.78 -14.23
CA LEU A 166 0.73 -0.54 -14.67
C LEU A 166 -0.10 -1.71 -14.12
N ILE A 167 -0.95 -1.48 -13.11
CA ILE A 167 -1.97 -2.45 -12.69
C ILE A 167 -2.93 -2.78 -13.83
N LEU A 168 -3.35 -1.79 -14.62
CA LEU A 168 -4.40 -1.96 -15.62
C LEU A 168 -4.00 -2.94 -16.75
N PRO A 169 -2.81 -2.83 -17.38
CA PRO A 169 -2.34 -3.85 -18.30
C PRO A 169 -2.26 -5.25 -17.66
N GLY A 170 -1.82 -5.34 -16.40
CA GLY A 170 -1.77 -6.62 -15.68
C GLY A 170 -3.16 -7.26 -15.50
N VAL A 171 -4.16 -6.47 -15.15
CA VAL A 171 -5.56 -6.91 -15.05
C VAL A 171 -6.11 -7.31 -16.42
N LEU A 172 -5.83 -6.53 -17.46
CA LEU A 172 -6.24 -6.84 -18.82
C LEU A 172 -5.66 -8.19 -19.28
N ILE A 173 -4.36 -8.39 -19.10
CA ILE A 173 -3.69 -9.66 -19.41
C ILE A 173 -4.32 -10.81 -18.61
N PHE A 174 -4.56 -10.63 -17.32
CA PHE A 174 -5.22 -11.64 -16.48
C PHE A 174 -6.61 -12.03 -17.00
N LEU A 175 -7.44 -11.05 -17.39
CA LEU A 175 -8.78 -11.30 -17.94
C LEU A 175 -8.74 -11.96 -19.32
N LEU A 176 -7.75 -11.62 -20.15
CA LEU A 176 -7.55 -12.25 -21.45
C LEU A 176 -7.10 -13.72 -21.31
N LEU A 177 -6.22 -14.01 -20.36
CA LEU A 177 -5.67 -15.34 -20.11
C LEU A 177 -6.59 -16.26 -19.29
N THR A 178 -7.66 -15.73 -18.68
CA THR A 178 -8.59 -16.51 -17.84
C THR A 178 -9.96 -16.62 -18.52
N PRO A 179 -10.23 -17.70 -19.31
CA PRO A 179 -11.46 -17.81 -20.11
C PRO A 179 -12.76 -17.66 -19.31
N SER A 180 -12.80 -18.18 -18.08
CA SER A 180 -13.97 -18.10 -17.19
C SER A 180 -14.31 -16.67 -16.74
N LYS A 181 -13.33 -15.76 -16.75
CA LYS A 181 -13.48 -14.37 -16.29
C LYS A 181 -13.53 -13.36 -17.44
N ARG A 182 -13.28 -13.79 -18.68
CA ARG A 182 -13.26 -12.91 -19.87
C ARG A 182 -14.57 -12.14 -20.09
N HIS A 183 -15.71 -12.69 -19.67
CA HIS A 183 -17.00 -12.00 -19.74
C HIS A 183 -17.03 -10.68 -18.94
N LEU A 184 -16.18 -10.53 -17.92
CA LEU A 184 -16.06 -9.30 -17.13
C LEU A 184 -15.48 -8.14 -17.93
N LEU A 185 -14.75 -8.40 -19.03
CA LEU A 185 -14.29 -7.34 -19.95
C LEU A 185 -15.46 -6.59 -20.57
N TRP A 186 -16.63 -7.19 -20.67
CA TRP A 186 -17.83 -6.54 -21.20
C TRP A 186 -18.77 -6.06 -20.08
N GLY A 187 -18.37 -6.24 -18.83
CA GLY A 187 -19.15 -5.86 -17.65
C GLY A 187 -18.95 -4.40 -17.30
N LYS A 188 -20.06 -3.67 -17.10
CA LYS A 188 -20.02 -2.25 -16.70
C LYS A 188 -19.25 -2.01 -15.40
N ASP A 189 -19.29 -2.98 -14.47
CA ASP A 189 -18.64 -2.88 -13.15
C ASP A 189 -17.13 -2.60 -13.25
N VAL A 190 -16.44 -3.15 -14.25
CA VAL A 190 -14.98 -2.97 -14.42
C VAL A 190 -14.64 -1.59 -15.00
N TYR A 191 -15.54 -1.01 -15.80
CA TYR A 191 -15.37 0.33 -16.37
C TYR A 191 -15.85 1.45 -15.46
N LEU A 192 -16.73 1.14 -14.50
CA LEU A 192 -17.29 2.09 -13.55
C LEU A 192 -16.46 2.26 -12.27
N ALA A 193 -15.55 1.32 -12.01
CA ALA A 193 -14.57 1.41 -10.94
C ALA A 193 -13.38 2.25 -11.39
#